data_AF-A0A5J4Q795-F1
#
_entry.id   AF-A0A5J4Q795-F1
#
_cell.length_a   1.000
_cell.length_b   1.000
_cell.length_c   1.000
_cell.angle_alpha   90.00
_cell.angle_beta   90.00
_cell.angle_gamma   90.00
#
_symmetry.space_group_name_H-M   'P 1'
#
loop_
_entity.id
_entity.type
_entity.pdbx_description
1 polymer ?
#
loop_
_entity_poly.entity_id
_entity_poly.type
_entity_poly.pdbx_seq_one_letter_code
_entity_poly.pdbx_strand_id
1 'polypeptide(L)'
;MPLSDSDKKKYHRSSRMSDSEIITILIGFHFGTFLNFKQYYLFYVQKHLRGELPDLVSYNRFVELESKVFIPFVFFLKLICFGQCTGITYVE
;
A
#
# COMPACT_ATOMS: atom_id res chain seq x y z
N MET A 1 6.27 42.80 -25.49
CA MET A 1 7.19 41.71 -25.86
C MET A 1 8.38 41.76 -24.91
N PRO A 2 8.85 40.66 -24.29
CA PRO A 2 8.21 39.42 -23.80
C PRO A 2 8.30 39.36 -22.24
N LEU A 3 7.69 38.46 -21.48
CA LEU A 3 8.08 37.06 -21.30
C LEU A 3 6.90 36.30 -20.69
N SER A 4 6.56 35.23 -21.39
CA SER A 4 5.69 34.14 -20.99
C SER A 4 6.17 33.50 -19.70
N ASP A 5 5.54 33.79 -18.56
CA ASP A 5 5.53 32.82 -17.48
C ASP A 5 4.40 31.85 -17.79
N SER A 6 4.75 30.83 -18.57
CA SER A 6 3.95 29.62 -18.68
C SER A 6 3.94 28.99 -17.30
N ASP A 7 3.03 29.45 -16.46
CA ASP A 7 2.69 28.85 -15.19
C ASP A 7 2.07 27.50 -15.51
N LYS A 8 2.95 26.55 -15.83
CA LYS A 8 2.61 25.16 -16.12
C LYS A 8 2.06 24.66 -14.80
N LYS A 9 0.75 24.80 -14.61
CA LYS A 9 -0.02 24.07 -13.60
C LYS A 9 0.40 22.62 -13.76
N LYS A 10 1.35 22.19 -12.93
CA LYS A 10 1.77 20.80 -12.83
C LYS A 10 0.50 20.08 -12.45
N TYR A 11 -0.11 19.46 -13.44
CA TYR A 11 -1.27 18.63 -13.22
C TYR A 11 -0.75 17.51 -12.32
N HIS A 12 -1.02 17.62 -11.03
CA HIS A 12 -0.71 16.63 -10.04
C HIS A 12 -1.60 15.43 -10.38
N ARG A 13 -1.17 14.62 -11.34
CA ARG A 13 -1.75 13.30 -11.61
C ARG A 13 -1.24 12.36 -10.52
N SER A 14 -1.47 12.73 -9.26
CA SER A 14 -1.33 11.88 -8.09
C SER A 14 -2.57 10.98 -8.06
N SER A 15 -2.60 10.01 -8.97
CA SER A 15 -3.64 8.97 -8.97
C SER A 15 -2.97 7.59 -8.96
N ARG A 16 -1.79 7.54 -8.33
CA ARG A 16 -1.02 6.32 -8.14
C ARG A 16 -0.73 6.24 -6.66
N MET A 17 -1.57 5.47 -5.96
CA MET A 17 -1.25 4.94 -4.65
C MET A 17 0.17 4.36 -4.69
N SER A 18 1.00 4.79 -3.75
CA SER A 18 2.39 4.37 -3.65
C SER A 18 2.47 2.90 -3.26
N ASP A 19 3.54 2.23 -3.69
CA ASP A 19 3.74 0.80 -3.40
C ASP A 19 3.77 0.55 -1.88
N SER A 20 4.26 1.50 -1.08
CA SER A 20 4.25 1.45 0.39
C SER A 20 2.84 1.47 0.98
N GLU A 21 1.94 2.32 0.48
CA GLU A 21 0.56 2.39 0.99
C GLU A 21 -0.20 1.08 0.70
N ILE A 22 0.06 0.47 -0.45
CA ILE A 22 -0.53 -0.82 -0.83
C ILE A 22 0.00 -1.92 0.10
N ILE A 23 1.31 -1.95 0.34
CA ILE A 23 1.93 -2.88 1.28
C ILE A 23 1.32 -2.71 2.67
N THR A 24 1.14 -1.48 3.17
CA THR A 24 0.52 -1.21 4.47
C THR A 24 -0.92 -1.75 4.54
N ILE A 25 -1.73 -1.57 3.48
CA ILE A 25 -3.09 -2.13 3.41
C ILE A 25 -3.06 -3.65 3.46
N LEU A 26 -2.14 -4.30 2.72
CA LEU A 26 -1.99 -5.75 2.68
C LEU A 26 -1.52 -6.32 4.03
N ILE A 27 -0.59 -5.63 4.70
CA ILE A 27 -0.16 -5.98 6.06
C ILE A 27 -1.34 -5.89 7.01
N GLY A 28 -2.09 -4.78 6.97
CA GLY A 28 -3.29 -4.61 7.80
C GLY A 28 -4.35 -5.68 7.56
N PHE A 29 -4.49 -6.14 6.30
CA PHE A 29 -5.35 -7.28 5.99
C PHE A 29 -4.84 -8.59 6.59
N HIS A 30 -3.53 -8.87 6.48
CA HIS A 30 -2.93 -10.11 6.99
C HIS A 30 -3.03 -10.22 8.53
N PHE A 31 -2.96 -9.10 9.24
CA PHE A 31 -3.16 -9.05 10.70
C PHE A 31 -4.63 -8.90 11.11
N GLY A 32 -5.50 -8.49 10.20
CA GLY A 32 -6.93 -8.34 10.46
C GLY A 32 -7.66 -9.68 10.45
N THR A 33 -8.74 -9.78 11.23
CA THR A 33 -9.66 -10.94 11.26
C THR A 33 -10.67 -10.95 10.11
N PHE A 34 -10.33 -10.36 8.96
CA PHE A 34 -11.26 -10.26 7.82
C PHE A 34 -11.13 -11.48 6.91
N LEU A 35 -12.25 -12.16 6.66
CA LEU A 35 -12.29 -13.34 5.80
C LEU A 35 -12.12 -13.01 4.30
N ASN A 36 -12.54 -11.81 3.88
CA ASN A 36 -12.57 -11.41 2.49
C ASN A 36 -11.85 -10.07 2.28
N PHE A 37 -10.86 -10.07 1.38
CA PHE A 37 -10.10 -8.85 1.04
C PHE A 37 -11.00 -7.74 0.50
N LYS A 38 -11.96 -8.08 -0.37
CA LYS A 38 -12.94 -7.13 -0.91
C LYS A 38 -13.77 -6.45 0.19
N GLN A 39 -14.16 -7.20 1.22
CA GLN A 39 -14.96 -6.65 2.32
C GLN A 39 -14.10 -5.74 3.20
N TYR A 40 -12.87 -6.16 3.52
CA TYR A 40 -11.89 -5.31 4.20
C TYR A 40 -11.65 -3.99 3.44
N TYR A 41 -11.41 -4.07 2.13
CA TYR A 41 -11.12 -2.91 1.31
C TYR A 41 -12.29 -1.91 1.26
N LEU A 42 -13.51 -2.40 1.01
CA LEU A 42 -14.68 -1.51 0.85
C LEU A 42 -15.20 -0.96 2.19
N PHE A 43 -15.20 -1.75 3.26
CA PHE A 43 -15.80 -1.34 4.53
C PHE A 43 -14.83 -0.72 5.51
N TYR A 44 -13.56 -1.14 5.50
CA TYR A 44 -12.54 -0.63 6.42
C TYR A 44 -11.63 0.38 5.72
N VAL A 45 -10.95 0.00 4.63
CA VAL A 45 -9.98 0.87 3.96
C VAL A 45 -10.65 2.13 3.39
N GLN A 46 -11.74 1.95 2.63
CA GLN A 46 -12.42 3.08 2.00
C GLN A 46 -13.16 4.01 2.98
N LYS A 47 -13.56 3.51 4.16
CA LYS A 47 -14.22 4.35 5.18
C LYS A 47 -13.23 4.97 6.16
N HIS A 48 -12.23 4.23 6.62
CA HIS A 48 -11.37 4.64 7.73
C HIS A 48 -10.04 5.20 7.24
N LEU A 49 -9.47 4.64 6.16
CA LEU A 49 -8.18 5.06 5.64
C LEU A 49 -8.28 6.14 4.55
N ARG A 50 -9.49 6.57 4.17
CA ARG A 50 -9.68 7.65 3.17
C ARG A 50 -9.10 9.01 3.61
N GLY A 51 -9.01 9.26 4.92
CA GLY A 51 -8.39 10.48 5.45
C GLY A 51 -6.86 10.44 5.40
N GLU A 52 -6.28 9.27 5.64
CA GLU A 52 -4.83 9.04 5.68
C GLU A 52 -4.24 8.78 4.29
N LEU A 53 -5.06 8.25 3.37
CA LEU A 53 -4.67 7.86 2.01
C LEU A 53 -5.44 8.71 0.99
N PRO A 54 -4.96 9.91 0.66
CA PRO A 54 -5.64 10.81 -0.28
C PRO A 54 -5.75 10.24 -1.70
N ASP A 55 -4.85 9.33 -2.09
CA ASP A 55 -4.77 8.72 -3.42
C ASP A 55 -5.36 7.29 -3.47
N LEU A 56 -6.39 7.02 -2.66
CA LEU A 56 -7.04 5.70 -2.61
C LEU A 56 -7.61 5.31 -3.99
N VAL A 57 -7.14 4.19 -4.54
CA VAL A 57 -7.59 3.67 -5.84
C VAL A 57 -8.88 2.84 -5.70
N SER A 58 -9.53 2.52 -6.83
CA SER A 58 -10.65 1.58 -6.80
C SER A 58 -10.17 0.15 -6.54
N TYR A 59 -11.03 -0.72 -6.01
CA TYR A 59 -10.71 -2.13 -5.74
C TYR A 59 -10.07 -2.84 -6.95
N ASN A 60 -10.60 -2.65 -8.16
CA ASN A 60 -10.08 -3.33 -9.34
C ASN A 60 -8.65 -2.89 -9.66
N ARG A 61 -8.39 -1.58 -9.55
CA ARG A 61 -7.05 -1.03 -9.73
C ARG A 61 -6.11 -1.45 -8.60
N PHE A 62 -6.62 -1.59 -7.39
CA PHE A 62 -5.86 -2.12 -6.27
C PHE A 62 -5.38 -3.55 -6.54
N VAL A 63 -6.25 -4.44 -7.02
CA VAL A 63 -5.88 -5.85 -7.32
C VAL A 63 -4.79 -5.94 -8.41
N GLU A 64 -4.85 -5.08 -9.43
CA GLU A 64 -3.79 -4.96 -10.44
C GLU A 64 -2.44 -4.56 -9.81
N LEU A 65 -2.46 -3.58 -8.90
CA LEU A 65 -1.26 -3.10 -8.24
C LEU A 65 -0.75 -4.08 -7.18
N GLU A 66 -1.63 -4.72 -6.42
CA GLU A 66 -1.34 -5.79 -5.47
C GLU A 66 -0.51 -6.88 -6.14
N SER A 67 -0.95 -7.35 -7.32
CA SER A 67 -0.23 -8.36 -8.10
C SER A 67 1.19 -7.91 -8.46
N LYS A 68 1.39 -6.62 -8.72
CA LYS A 68 2.70 -6.03 -9.03
C LYS A 68 3.59 -5.91 -7.79
N VAL A 69 3.03 -5.51 -6.64
CA VAL A 69 3.78 -5.31 -5.39
C VAL A 69 3.81 -6.56 -4.51
N PHE A 70 3.23 -7.67 -4.96
CA PHE A 70 3.20 -8.92 -4.22
C PHE A 70 4.61 -9.45 -3.91
N ILE A 71 5.53 -9.36 -4.87
CA ILE A 71 6.92 -9.78 -4.67
C ILE A 71 7.62 -8.96 -3.57
N PRO A 72 7.67 -7.61 -3.62
CA PRO A 72 8.26 -6.83 -2.54
C PRO A 72 7.51 -6.99 -1.21
N PHE A 73 6.19 -7.20 -1.22
CA PHE A 73 5.40 -7.49 -0.03
C PHE A 73 5.83 -8.81 0.65
N VAL A 74 5.95 -9.90 -0.11
CA VAL A 74 6.40 -11.19 0.43
C VAL A 74 7.83 -11.09 0.96
N PHE A 75 8.70 -10.35 0.26
CA PHE A 75 10.06 -10.10 0.72
C PHE A 75 10.06 -9.30 2.04
N PHE A 76 9.22 -8.28 2.14
CA PHE A 76 9.03 -7.50 3.36
C PHE A 76 8.52 -8.36 4.52
N LEU A 77 7.50 -9.21 4.30
CA LEU A 77 7.01 -10.14 5.32
C LEU A 77 8.09 -11.12 5.77
N LYS A 78 8.88 -11.68 4.83
CA LYS A 78 9.98 -12.57 5.18
C LYS A 78 11.08 -11.88 5.98
N LEU A 79 11.45 -10.66 5.61
CA LEU A 79 12.50 -9.92 6.29
C LEU A 79 12.07 -9.42 7.68
N ILE A 80 10.87 -8.84 7.78
CA ILE A 80 10.39 -8.15 8.99
C ILE A 80 9.65 -9.11 9.93
N CYS A 81 8.79 -9.98 9.39
CA CYS A 81 7.87 -10.79 10.18
C CYS A 81 8.43 -12.19 10.50
N PHE A 82 9.18 -12.80 9.57
CA PHE A 82 9.83 -14.10 9.82
C PHE A 82 11.24 -13.96 10.41
N GLY A 83 11.84 -12.77 10.31
CA GLY A 83 13.21 -12.52 10.75
C GLY A 83 14.21 -13.33 9.93
N GLN A 84 15.41 -12.79 9.76
CA GLN A 84 16.53 -13.68 9.48
C GLN A 84 16.64 -14.60 10.70
N CYS A 85 16.57 -15.91 10.50
CA CYS A 85 17.13 -16.85 11.46
C CYS A 85 18.65 -16.64 11.51
N THR A 86 19.12 -15.49 12.00
CA THR A 86 20.49 -15.34 12.50
C THR A 86 20.52 -16.14 13.78
N GLY A 87 20.95 -17.39 13.68
CA GLY A 87 20.89 -18.43 14.72
C GLY A 87 21.54 -18.04 16.04
N ILE A 88 20.81 -17.27 16.85
CA ILE A 88 20.99 -17.12 18.28
C ILE A 88 19.63 -17.31 18.95
N THR A 89 19.14 -18.55 18.90
CA THR A 89 18.11 -19.01 19.83
C THR A 89 18.79 -19.04 21.20
N TYR A 90 18.55 -18.03 22.04
CA TYR A 90 18.84 -18.14 23.46
C TYR A 90 17.86 -19.16 24.04
N VAL A 91 18.35 -20.38 24.25
CA VAL A 91 17.73 -21.35 25.16
C VAL A 91 18.18 -20.93 26.55
N GLU A 92 17.25 -20.44 27.37
CA GLU A 92 17.43 -20.46 28.83
C GLU A 92 17.27 -21.90 29.36
#